data_AF-A0A512DIV5-F1
#
_entry.id   AF-A0A512DIV5-F1
#
_cell.length_a   1.000
_cell.length_b   1.000
_cell.length_c   1.000
_cell.angle_alpha   90.00
_cell.angle_beta   90.00
_cell.angle_gamma   90.00
#
_symmetry.space_group_name_H-M   'P 1'
#
loop_
_entity.id
_entity.type
_entity.pdbx_description
1 polymer ?
#
loop_
_entity_poly.entity_id
_entity_poly.type
_entity_poly.pdbx_seq_one_letter_code
_entity_poly.pdbx_strand_id
1 'polypeptide(L)'
;MIRKAAAPILALLPAVLLCGHGGPALAATAGERCDGALAQSHRLMTAEPVLKEELATGVMWMRLDAETLRAAGRNEDCADLAERALRLLQSYRNGQTAPSPERAEN
;
A
#
# COMPACT_ATOMS: atom_id res chain seq x y z
N MET A 1 48.34 -50.24 18.49
CA MET A 1 48.58 -50.23 17.03
C MET A 1 47.83 -49.04 16.45
N ILE A 2 48.48 -47.87 16.35
CA ILE A 2 49.07 -47.23 15.14
C ILE A 2 48.02 -46.70 14.12
N ARG A 3 47.77 -45.38 14.25
CA ARG A 3 47.61 -44.28 13.27
C ARG A 3 47.21 -44.54 11.80
N LYS A 4 46.24 -43.75 11.32
CA LYS A 4 46.21 -42.93 10.06
C LYS A 4 44.94 -42.05 10.11
N ALA A 5 44.95 -40.75 10.43
CA ALA A 5 45.47 -39.57 9.70
C ALA A 5 44.83 -39.35 8.31
N ALA A 6 43.96 -38.33 8.23
CA ALA A 6 43.99 -37.20 7.27
C ALA A 6 42.58 -36.71 6.88
N ALA A 7 42.18 -35.54 7.38
CA ALA A 7 41.29 -34.64 6.63
C ALA A 7 42.12 -33.96 5.52
N PRO A 8 41.52 -33.48 4.40
CA PRO A 8 41.14 -32.08 4.40
C PRO A 8 39.87 -31.72 3.58
N ILE A 9 39.27 -30.64 4.05
CA ILE A 9 38.43 -29.64 3.39
C ILE A 9 38.63 -29.60 1.87
N LEU A 10 37.58 -29.91 1.10
CA LEU A 10 37.41 -29.36 -0.24
C LEU A 10 36.13 -28.53 -0.27
N ALA A 11 36.33 -27.23 -0.37
CA ALA A 11 35.31 -26.24 -0.60
C ALA A 11 34.53 -26.57 -1.88
N LEU A 12 33.22 -26.76 -1.73
CA LEU A 12 32.25 -26.69 -2.81
C LEU A 12 31.26 -25.59 -2.45
N LEU A 13 31.71 -24.35 -2.63
CA LEU A 13 30.84 -23.24 -2.97
C LEU A 13 30.49 -23.39 -4.45
N PRO A 14 29.19 -23.42 -4.79
CA PRO A 14 28.78 -22.77 -6.02
C PRO A 14 27.74 -21.70 -5.73
N ALA A 15 28.10 -20.51 -6.20
CA ALA A 15 27.22 -19.51 -6.77
C ALA A 15 26.09 -18.99 -5.86
N VAL A 16 26.34 -17.78 -5.37
CA VAL A 16 25.33 -16.72 -5.23
C VAL A 16 24.49 -16.69 -6.51
N LEU A 17 23.37 -17.40 -6.53
CA LEU A 17 22.32 -17.18 -7.52
C LEU A 17 21.49 -16.01 -6.98
N LEU A 18 21.99 -14.81 -7.31
CA LEU A 18 21.25 -13.56 -7.25
C LEU A 18 20.09 -13.64 -8.26
N CYS A 19 19.10 -14.49 -7.99
CA CYS A 19 17.82 -14.42 -8.66
C CYS A 19 17.15 -13.15 -8.15
N GLY A 20 17.25 -12.10 -8.96
CA GLY A 20 16.37 -10.95 -8.85
C GLY A 20 14.95 -11.46 -8.67
N HIS A 21 14.38 -11.19 -7.49
CA HIS A 21 12.98 -11.46 -7.21
C HIS A 21 12.12 -10.41 -7.94
N GLY A 22 12.23 -10.37 -9.27
CA GLY A 22 11.10 -10.08 -10.14
C GLY A 22 10.29 -11.36 -10.24
N GLY A 23 9.74 -11.82 -9.11
CA GLY A 23 8.70 -12.84 -9.14
C GLY A 23 7.52 -12.30 -9.97
N PRO A 24 6.69 -13.17 -10.57
CA PRO A 24 5.46 -12.71 -11.20
C PRO A 24 4.75 -11.85 -10.16
N ALA A 25 4.41 -10.60 -10.51
CA ALA A 25 3.56 -9.78 -9.66
C ALA A 25 2.24 -10.53 -9.53
N LEU A 26 2.13 -11.41 -8.52
CA LEU A 26 0.89 -12.05 -8.15
C LEU A 26 -0.08 -10.90 -7.94
N ALA A 27 -1.14 -10.88 -8.74
CA ALA A 27 -2.15 -9.85 -8.61
C ALA A 27 -2.62 -9.84 -7.15
N ALA A 28 -2.56 -8.66 -6.52
CA ALA A 28 -2.95 -8.53 -5.12
C ALA A 28 -4.37 -9.04 -4.93
N THR A 29 -4.58 -9.85 -3.90
CA THR A 29 -5.90 -10.33 -3.51
C THR A 29 -6.78 -9.14 -3.11
N ALA A 30 -8.11 -9.31 -3.15
CA ALA A 30 -9.03 -8.26 -2.71
C ALA A 30 -8.80 -7.83 -1.25
N GLY A 31 -8.41 -8.77 -0.38
CA GLY A 31 -8.04 -8.45 1.01
C GLY A 31 -6.84 -7.51 1.08
N GLU A 32 -5.77 -7.82 0.35
CA GLU A 32 -4.56 -6.98 0.28
C GLU A 32 -4.84 -5.61 -0.36
N ARG A 33 -5.69 -5.56 -1.39
CA ARG A 33 -6.13 -4.29 -1.99
C ARG A 33 -6.89 -3.43 -0.99
N CYS A 34 -7.83 -4.03 -0.23
CA CYS A 34 -8.55 -3.31 0.79
C CYS A 34 -7.63 -2.78 1.90
N ASP A 35 -6.79 -3.64 2.45
CA ASP A 35 -5.85 -3.29 3.52
C ASP A 35 -4.88 -2.17 3.05
N GLY A 36 -4.38 -2.27 1.83
CA GLY A 36 -3.54 -1.26 1.20
C GLY A 36 -4.25 0.09 1.02
N ALA A 37 -5.50 0.08 0.54
CA ALA A 37 -6.28 1.29 0.33
C ALA A 37 -6.67 1.98 1.66
N LEU A 38 -7.01 1.21 2.70
CA LEU A 38 -7.25 1.71 4.06
C LEU A 38 -6.00 2.36 4.64
N ALA A 39 -4.84 1.70 4.54
CA ALA A 39 -3.58 2.24 5.02
C ALA A 39 -3.16 3.51 4.27
N GLN A 40 -3.36 3.57 2.95
CA GLN A 40 -3.00 4.74 2.16
C GLN A 40 -3.96 5.92 2.41
N SER A 41 -5.27 5.66 2.49
CA SER A 41 -6.25 6.70 2.80
C SER A 41 -6.03 7.29 4.19
N HIS A 42 -5.67 6.46 5.19
CA HIS A 42 -5.25 6.95 6.51
C HIS A 42 -4.07 7.91 6.42
N ARG A 43 -3.00 7.51 5.73
CA ARG A 43 -1.82 8.36 5.56
C ARG A 43 -2.15 9.71 4.94
N LEU A 44 -2.98 9.73 3.88
CA LEU A 44 -3.40 10.97 3.24
C LEU A 44 -4.21 11.87 4.18
N MET A 45 -5.19 11.30 4.91
CA MET A 45 -5.99 12.07 5.86
C MET A 45 -5.16 12.62 7.03
N THR A 46 -4.12 11.89 7.47
CA THR A 46 -3.23 12.38 8.53
C THR A 46 -2.20 13.41 8.05
N ALA A 47 -1.78 13.32 6.79
CA ALA A 47 -0.79 14.23 6.21
C ALA A 47 -1.40 15.58 5.79
N GLU A 48 -2.71 15.60 5.49
CA GLU A 48 -3.45 16.78 5.05
C GLU A 48 -4.50 17.18 6.09
N PRO A 49 -4.13 17.93 7.14
CA PRO A 49 -5.06 18.31 8.21
C PRO A 49 -6.17 19.30 7.76
N VAL A 50 -6.13 19.79 6.52
CA VAL A 50 -7.05 20.80 5.97
C VAL A 50 -7.97 20.20 4.90
N LEU A 51 -8.51 19.01 5.14
CA LEU A 51 -9.62 18.49 4.35
C LEU A 51 -10.87 19.32 4.63
N LYS A 52 -11.70 19.57 3.60
CA LYS A 52 -13.07 20.06 3.82
C LYS A 52 -13.80 19.09 4.74
N GLU A 53 -14.49 19.60 5.76
CA GLU A 53 -15.13 18.80 6.81
C GLU A 53 -16.07 17.72 6.26
N GLU A 54 -16.89 18.07 5.26
CA GLU A 54 -17.81 17.14 4.59
C GLU A 54 -17.06 15.99 3.91
N LEU A 55 -15.94 16.28 3.25
CA LEU A 55 -15.11 15.26 2.60
C LEU A 55 -14.43 14.37 3.65
N ALA A 56 -13.84 14.97 4.69
CA ALA A 56 -13.18 14.24 5.76
C ALA A 56 -14.14 13.27 6.44
N THR A 57 -15.35 13.75 6.77
CA THR A 57 -16.40 12.96 7.40
C THR A 57 -16.90 11.85 6.47
N GLY A 58 -17.20 12.15 5.21
CA GLY A 58 -17.65 11.17 4.24
C GLY A 58 -16.63 10.06 3.99
N VAL A 59 -15.35 10.42 3.85
CA VAL A 59 -14.25 9.45 3.68
C VAL A 59 -14.05 8.63 4.95
N MET A 60 -14.17 9.23 6.14
CA MET A 60 -14.08 8.50 7.40
C MET A 60 -15.15 7.40 7.49
N TRP A 61 -16.41 7.72 7.17
CA TRP A 61 -17.48 6.73 7.16
C TRP A 61 -17.24 5.61 6.16
N MET A 62 -16.82 5.92 4.94
CA MET A 62 -16.48 4.89 3.94
C MET A 62 -15.37 3.95 4.44
N ARG A 63 -14.39 4.48 5.18
CA ARG A 63 -13.32 3.66 5.75
C ARG A 63 -13.81 2.74 6.86
N LEU A 64 -14.66 3.23 7.77
CA LEU A 64 -15.25 2.41 8.83
C LEU A 64 -16.14 1.29 8.26
N ASP A 65 -16.91 1.59 7.22
CA ASP A 65 -17.72 0.60 6.51
C ASP A 65 -16.84 -0.46 5.83
N ALA A 66 -15.74 -0.04 5.18
CA ALA A 66 -14.79 -0.97 4.58
C ALA A 66 -14.10 -1.86 5.62
N GLU A 67 -13.70 -1.31 6.78
CA GLU A 67 -13.16 -2.11 7.89
C GLU A 67 -14.18 -3.14 8.41
N THR A 68 -15.46 -2.77 8.47
CA THR A 68 -16.55 -3.70 8.82
C THR A 68 -16.70 -4.81 7.79
N LEU A 69 -16.65 -4.48 6.49
CA LEU A 69 -16.67 -5.47 5.41
C LEU A 69 -15.44 -6.40 5.46
N ARG A 70 -14.26 -5.85 5.79
CA ARG A 70 -13.03 -6.63 5.99
C ARG A 70 -13.20 -7.66 7.10
N ALA A 71 -13.69 -7.23 8.25
CA ALA A 71 -13.91 -8.08 9.41
C ALA A 71 -14.95 -9.19 9.13
N ALA A 72 -15.94 -8.90 8.28
CA ALA A 72 -16.94 -9.87 7.82
C ALA A 72 -16.43 -10.82 6.71
N GLY A 73 -15.18 -10.69 6.26
CA GLY A 73 -14.61 -11.49 5.17
C GLY A 73 -15.10 -11.12 3.76
N ARG A 74 -15.82 -9.99 3.62
CA ARG A 74 -16.36 -9.48 2.35
C ARG A 74 -15.29 -8.66 1.61
N ASN A 75 -14.23 -9.33 1.19
CA ASN A 75 -13.00 -8.68 0.72
C ASN A 75 -13.17 -7.87 -0.58
N GLU A 76 -14.02 -8.30 -1.51
CA GLU A 76 -14.28 -7.53 -2.75
C GLU A 76 -15.02 -6.22 -2.45
N ASP A 77 -16.10 -6.29 -1.68
CA ASP A 77 -16.85 -5.09 -1.27
C ASP A 77 -15.99 -4.12 -0.46
N CYS A 78 -15.12 -4.67 0.40
CA CYS A 78 -14.12 -3.91 1.15
C CYS A 78 -13.18 -3.16 0.21
N ALA A 79 -12.58 -3.86 -0.76
CA ALA A 79 -11.64 -3.30 -1.71
C ALA A 79 -12.29 -2.17 -2.53
N ASP A 80 -13.49 -2.42 -3.06
CA ASP A 80 -14.22 -1.43 -3.86
C ASP A 80 -14.49 -0.14 -3.07
N LEU A 81 -14.95 -0.26 -1.82
CA LEU A 81 -15.27 0.88 -0.98
C LEU A 81 -14.02 1.63 -0.51
N ALA A 82 -12.98 0.90 -0.06
CA ALA A 82 -11.72 1.48 0.39
C ALA A 82 -10.98 2.20 -0.76
N GLU A 83 -10.96 1.61 -1.96
CA GLU A 83 -10.37 2.24 -3.14
C GLU A 83 -11.18 3.46 -3.58
N ARG A 84 -12.51 3.45 -3.44
CA ARG A 84 -13.34 4.65 -3.72
C ARG A 84 -13.01 5.79 -2.76
N ALA A 85 -12.88 5.50 -1.47
CA ALA A 85 -12.45 6.48 -0.46
C ALA A 85 -11.06 7.05 -0.79
N LEU A 86 -10.12 6.19 -1.18
CA LEU A 86 -8.78 6.60 -1.60
C LEU A 86 -8.80 7.49 -2.86
N ARG A 87 -9.60 7.15 -3.88
CA ARG A 87 -9.74 7.95 -5.10
C ARG A 87 -10.30 9.35 -4.82
N LEU A 88 -11.25 9.48 -3.88
CA LEU A 88 -11.77 10.79 -3.47
C LEU A 88 -10.66 11.67 -2.86
N LEU A 89 -9.85 11.12 -1.95
CA LEU A 89 -8.73 11.84 -1.34
C LEU A 89 -7.68 12.26 -2.38
N GLN A 90 -7.31 11.34 -3.27
CA GLN A 90 -6.36 11.63 -4.35
C GLN A 90 -6.89 12.70 -5.31
N SER A 91 -8.18 12.66 -5.65
CA SER A 91 -8.82 13.67 -6.51
C SER A 91 -8.83 15.04 -5.85
N TYR A 92 -9.14 15.11 -4.55
CA TYR A 92 -9.10 16.36 -3.78
C TYR A 92 -7.69 16.94 -3.75
N ARG A 93 -6.68 16.12 -3.45
CA ARG A 93 -5.28 16.55 -3.45
C ARG A 93 -4.83 17.06 -4.81
N ASN A 94 -5.15 16.33 -5.88
CA ASN A 94 -4.80 16.74 -7.25
C ASN A 94 -5.49 18.06 -7.64
N GLY A 95 -6.73 18.27 -7.18
CA GLY A 95 -7.46 19.52 -7.36
C GLY A 95 -6.91 20.69 -6.54
N GLN A 96 -6.32 20.44 -5.37
CA GLN A 96 -5.58 21.46 -4.60
C GLN A 96 -4.23 21.83 -5.24
N THR A 97 -3.58 20.88 -5.91
CA THR A 97 -2.26 21.10 -6.55
C THR A 97 -2.32 21.81 -7.91
N ALA A 98 -3.52 22.19 -8.40
CA ALA A 98 -3.60 23.13 -9.50
C ALA A 98 -3.10 24.49 -9.01
N PRO A 99 -2.04 25.09 -9.60
CA PRO A 99 -1.62 26.42 -9.20
C PRO A 99 -2.79 27.38 -9.41
N SER A 100 -3.22 28.02 -8.32
CA SER A 100 -4.08 29.20 -8.43
C SER A 100 -3.34 30.21 -9.31
N PRO A 101 -3.92 30.69 -10.43
CA PRO A 101 -3.34 31.81 -11.16
C PRO A 101 -3.61 33.09 -10.34
N GLU A 102 -2.96 33.21 -9.18
CA GLU A 102 -2.89 34.49 -8.50
C GLU A 102 -1.89 35.38 -9.24
N ARG A 103 -2.44 36.46 -9.79
CA ARG A 103 -1.78 37.69 -10.25
C ARG A 103 -1.08 37.64 -11.61
N ALA A 104 -1.90 37.62 -12.66
CA ALA A 104 -1.65 38.57 -13.75
C ALA A 104 -2.07 39.96 -13.27
N GLU A 105 -1.22 40.58 -12.44
CA GLU A 105 -1.22 42.04 -12.28
C GLU A 105 -0.75 42.64 -13.60
N ASN A 106 -1.71 43.19 -14.36
CA ASN A 106 -1.59 44.46 -15.09
C ASN A 106 -2.95 44.87 -15.66
#